data_AF-A0A1Q4DD47-F1
#
_entry.id   AF-A0A1Q4DD47-F1
#
_cell.length_a   1.000
_cell.length_b   1.000
_cell.length_c   1.000
_cell.angle_alpha   90.00
_cell.angle_beta   90.00
_cell.angle_gamma   90.00
#
_symmetry.space_group_name_H-M   'P 1'
#
loop_
_entity.id
_entity.type
_entity.pdbx_description
1 polymer ?
#
loop_
_entity_poly.entity_id
_entity_poly.type
_entity_poly.pdbx_seq_one_letter_code
_entity_poly.pdbx_strand_id
1 'polypeptide(L)'
;MTADAFYAFLADDGWAIASHIALSTLMSLFPFLIVVTALAGFFFGSPQLADEAAKILLEAWPPAVAAPLARDIHGVLTSLSGSVLTFGVVFALYFASSGVESLRIGLNRAYNLSEPRSIWWLRAESIGYVILGAIALIAFSFLVVLAPFILAQLRKYIPGLAQFGDLITVVRFSVAAIVLIIALVIVHLWLPSGRRGFRQIAPGVVATLVLWLISGAVFGRYLAEFAYGYVTMYAGLASAMVALIFLYICASIFIYGGELNSVLAMRAQQREKARLARRKPADAGAHVPRRRRRRKPQTDRATEKTPP
;
A
#
# COMPACT_ATOMS: atom_id res chain seq x y z
N MET A 1 16.30 11.10 8.99
CA MET A 1 15.66 10.20 7.99
C MET A 1 14.28 9.82 8.48
N THR A 2 14.17 9.09 9.58
CA THR A 2 12.87 8.82 10.24
C THR A 2 12.23 10.10 10.79
N ALA A 3 13.04 10.99 11.38
CA ALA A 3 12.60 12.31 11.83
C ALA A 3 12.08 13.17 10.66
N ASP A 4 12.86 13.28 9.58
CA ASP A 4 12.45 14.00 8.37
C ASP A 4 11.15 13.45 7.77
N ALA A 5 10.98 12.12 7.71
CA ALA A 5 9.75 11.50 7.24
C ALA A 5 8.56 11.80 8.16
N PHE A 6 8.79 11.89 9.47
CA PHE A 6 7.75 12.30 10.41
C PHE A 6 7.37 13.78 10.25
N TYR A 7 8.34 14.66 10.04
CA TYR A 7 8.05 16.06 9.74
C TYR A 7 7.32 16.25 8.40
N ALA A 8 7.69 15.47 7.37
CA ALA A 8 6.97 15.45 6.10
C ALA A 8 5.52 15.01 6.30
N PHE A 9 5.31 13.89 7.01
CA PHE A 9 3.97 13.40 7.37
C PHE A 9 3.12 14.47 8.08
N LEU A 10 3.70 15.24 9.00
CA LEU A 10 2.99 16.34 9.66
C LEU A 10 2.69 17.50 8.71
N ALA A 11 3.65 17.87 7.87
CA ALA A 11 3.52 18.99 6.92
C ALA A 11 2.51 18.70 5.80
N ASP A 12 2.32 17.43 5.45
CA ASP A 12 1.43 16.99 4.38
C ASP A 12 0.04 16.55 4.86
N ASP A 13 -0.35 16.95 6.07
CA ASP A 13 -1.65 16.66 6.71
C ASP A 13 -1.91 15.15 6.89
N GLY A 14 -0.85 14.37 7.14
CA GLY A 14 -0.91 12.91 7.19
C GLY A 14 -1.94 12.35 8.16
N TRP A 15 -2.18 13.04 9.29
CA TRP A 15 -3.25 12.66 10.24
C TRP A 15 -4.65 12.81 9.65
N ALA A 16 -4.93 13.88 8.92
CA ALA A 16 -6.25 14.09 8.31
C ALA A 16 -6.49 13.10 7.16
N ILE A 17 -5.46 12.86 6.36
CA ILE A 17 -5.51 11.90 5.25
C ILE A 17 -5.66 10.47 5.77
N ALA A 18 -4.99 10.11 6.86
CA ALA A 18 -5.19 8.82 7.51
C ALA A 18 -6.64 8.61 7.96
N SER A 19 -7.31 9.64 8.49
CA SER A 19 -8.75 9.58 8.83
C SER A 19 -9.61 9.34 7.60
N HIS A 20 -9.31 10.03 6.48
CA HIS A 20 -10.02 9.82 5.22
C HIS A 20 -9.85 8.39 4.70
N ILE A 21 -8.64 7.82 4.75
CA ILE A 21 -8.38 6.44 4.37
C ILE A 21 -9.11 5.46 5.28
N ALA A 22 -9.03 5.66 6.59
CA ALA A 22 -9.64 4.76 7.56
C ALA A 22 -11.16 4.68 7.40
N LEU A 23 -11.82 5.83 7.31
CA LEU A 23 -13.26 5.89 7.09
C LEU A 23 -13.66 5.31 5.73
N SER A 24 -12.93 5.65 4.67
CA SER A 24 -13.20 5.13 3.33
C SER A 24 -12.99 3.61 3.23
N THR A 25 -11.98 3.07 3.93
CA THR A 25 -11.70 1.64 4.02
C THR A 25 -12.81 0.92 4.78
N LEU A 26 -13.25 1.47 5.93
CA LEU A 26 -14.36 0.90 6.69
C LEU A 26 -15.66 0.87 5.87
N MET A 27 -15.99 1.97 5.19
CA MET A 27 -17.19 2.08 4.36
C MET A 27 -17.14 1.22 3.10
N SER A 28 -15.94 0.96 2.55
CA SER A 28 -15.75 0.12 1.36
C SER A 28 -15.70 -1.38 1.68
N LEU A 29 -15.55 -1.76 2.96
CA LEU A 29 -15.42 -3.16 3.37
C LEU A 29 -16.65 -4.00 3.00
N PHE A 30 -17.85 -3.57 3.36
CA PHE A 30 -19.08 -4.30 3.04
C PHE A 30 -19.33 -4.38 1.52
N PRO A 31 -19.26 -3.27 0.74
CA PRO A 31 -19.30 -3.34 -0.71
C PRO A 31 -18.27 -4.31 -1.32
N PHE A 32 -17.03 -4.30 -0.82
CA PHE A 32 -15.99 -5.20 -1.28
C PHE A 32 -16.37 -6.67 -1.04
N LEU A 33 -16.92 -7.01 0.12
CA LEU A 33 -17.35 -8.36 0.43
C LEU A 33 -18.56 -8.82 -0.39
N ILE A 34 -19.45 -7.91 -0.78
CA ILE A 34 -20.53 -8.20 -1.74
C ILE A 34 -19.93 -8.59 -3.10
N VAL A 35 -18.91 -7.86 -3.57
CA VAL A 35 -18.20 -8.19 -4.81
C VAL A 35 -17.52 -9.56 -4.71
N VAL A 36 -16.83 -9.84 -3.60
CA VAL A 36 -16.25 -11.16 -3.33
C VAL A 36 -17.32 -12.26 -3.38
N THR A 37 -18.47 -12.04 -2.74
CA THR A 37 -19.60 -13.00 -2.73
C THR A 37 -20.13 -13.27 -4.13
N ALA A 38 -20.33 -12.22 -4.92
CA ALA A 38 -20.82 -12.36 -6.28
C ALA A 38 -19.83 -13.12 -7.17
N LEU A 39 -18.53 -12.80 -7.07
CA LEU A 39 -17.49 -13.50 -7.84
C LEU A 39 -17.34 -14.96 -7.39
N ALA A 40 -17.37 -15.23 -6.08
CA ALA A 40 -17.30 -16.59 -5.54
C ALA A 40 -18.49 -17.45 -5.98
N GLY A 41 -19.71 -16.91 -5.90
CA GLY A 41 -20.91 -17.57 -6.38
C GLY A 41 -20.88 -17.83 -7.89
N PHE A 42 -20.42 -16.85 -8.68
CA PHE A 42 -20.36 -16.96 -10.14
C PHE A 42 -19.31 -17.97 -10.64
N PHE A 43 -18.08 -17.92 -10.10
CA PHE A 43 -16.97 -18.75 -10.59
C PHE A 43 -16.86 -20.12 -9.92
N PHE A 44 -17.27 -20.23 -8.64
CA PHE A 44 -17.05 -21.44 -7.83
C PHE A 44 -18.35 -22.08 -7.33
N GLY A 45 -19.51 -21.47 -7.60
CA GLY A 45 -20.82 -22.02 -7.19
C GLY A 45 -21.04 -22.09 -5.68
N SER A 46 -20.18 -21.44 -4.88
CA SER A 46 -20.26 -21.47 -3.42
C SER A 46 -20.20 -20.04 -2.86
N PRO A 47 -21.37 -19.44 -2.56
CA PRO A 47 -21.44 -18.16 -1.85
C PRO A 47 -20.79 -18.22 -0.46
N GLN A 48 -20.67 -19.41 0.14
CA GLN A 48 -20.05 -19.62 1.46
C GLN A 48 -18.54 -19.34 1.46
N LEU A 49 -17.88 -19.34 0.30
CA LEU A 49 -16.49 -18.89 0.19
C LEU A 49 -16.33 -17.41 0.61
N ALA A 50 -17.39 -16.60 0.55
CA ALA A 50 -17.33 -15.21 0.96
C ALA A 50 -17.23 -15.02 2.47
N ASP A 51 -17.97 -15.82 3.25
CA ASP A 51 -17.84 -15.83 4.71
C ASP A 51 -16.43 -16.24 5.12
N GLU A 52 -15.85 -17.22 4.43
CA GLU A 52 -14.48 -17.65 4.70
C GLU A 52 -13.45 -16.60 4.28
N ALA A 53 -13.65 -15.95 3.14
CA ALA A 53 -12.86 -14.80 2.70
C ALA A 53 -12.90 -13.65 3.70
N ALA A 54 -14.06 -13.36 4.29
CA ALA A 54 -14.21 -12.34 5.33
C ALA A 54 -13.44 -12.71 6.61
N LYS A 55 -13.53 -13.97 7.06
CA LYS A 55 -12.75 -14.44 8.22
C LYS A 55 -11.26 -14.31 7.98
N ILE A 56 -10.79 -14.72 6.80
CA ILE A 56 -9.38 -14.67 6.41
C ILE A 56 -8.88 -13.23 6.32
N LEU A 57 -9.68 -12.32 5.77
CA LEU A 57 -9.34 -10.89 5.71
C LEU A 57 -9.13 -10.29 7.11
N LEU A 58 -9.93 -10.73 8.08
CA LEU A 58 -9.90 -10.24 9.46
C LEU A 58 -8.95 -11.03 10.37
N GLU A 59 -8.39 -12.14 9.90
CA GLU A 59 -7.52 -13.01 10.69
C GLU A 59 -6.22 -12.30 11.10
N ALA A 60 -5.75 -11.36 10.27
CA ALA A 60 -4.59 -10.52 10.56
C ALA A 60 -4.86 -9.39 11.58
N TRP A 61 -6.13 -9.16 11.94
CA TRP A 61 -6.53 -8.09 12.84
C TRP A 61 -6.56 -8.60 14.29
N PRO A 62 -6.40 -7.73 15.29
CA PRO A 62 -6.57 -8.16 16.68
C PRO A 62 -7.97 -8.75 16.90
N PRO A 63 -8.13 -9.86 17.63
CA PRO A 63 -9.41 -10.57 17.77
C PRO A 63 -10.56 -9.69 18.27
N ALA A 64 -10.25 -8.73 19.14
CA ALA A 64 -11.22 -7.77 19.66
C ALA A 64 -11.79 -6.82 18.59
N VAL A 65 -11.08 -6.60 17.49
CA VAL A 65 -11.54 -5.84 16.32
C VAL A 65 -12.24 -6.77 15.32
N ALA A 66 -11.62 -7.93 15.06
CA ALA A 66 -12.07 -8.87 14.04
C ALA A 66 -13.42 -9.52 14.36
N ALA A 67 -13.61 -10.03 15.59
CA ALA A 67 -14.76 -10.86 15.92
C ALA A 67 -16.11 -10.14 15.82
N PRO A 68 -16.28 -8.90 16.33
CA PRO A 68 -17.52 -8.16 16.13
C PRO A 68 -17.81 -7.89 14.65
N LEU A 69 -16.80 -7.44 13.90
CA LEU A 69 -16.94 -7.10 12.49
C LEU A 69 -17.29 -8.31 11.64
N ALA A 70 -16.70 -9.47 11.94
CA ALA A 70 -17.02 -10.74 11.27
C ALA A 70 -18.49 -11.14 11.50
N ARG A 71 -19.05 -10.91 12.69
CA ARG A 71 -20.48 -11.17 12.97
C ARG A 71 -21.38 -10.25 12.17
N ASP A 72 -21.06 -8.95 12.15
CA ASP A 72 -21.84 -7.95 11.40
C ASP A 72 -21.81 -8.24 9.90
N ILE A 73 -20.63 -8.59 9.37
CA ILE A 73 -20.46 -9.03 7.98
C ILE A 73 -21.30 -10.27 7.69
N HIS A 74 -21.21 -11.31 8.52
CA HIS A 74 -21.95 -12.55 8.31
C HIS A 74 -23.47 -12.31 8.29
N GLY A 75 -23.99 -11.47 9.20
CA GLY A 75 -25.40 -11.09 9.22
C GLY A 75 -25.85 -10.39 7.94
N VAL A 76 -25.03 -9.49 7.41
CA VAL A 76 -25.32 -8.80 6.13
C VAL A 76 -25.24 -9.77 4.95
N LEU A 77 -24.20 -10.61 4.87
CA LEU A 77 -24.00 -11.53 3.75
C LEU A 77 -25.07 -12.62 3.66
N THR A 78 -25.54 -13.13 4.80
CA THR A 78 -26.60 -14.15 4.85
C THR A 78 -28.00 -13.58 4.58
N SER A 79 -28.19 -12.28 4.77
CA SER A 79 -29.46 -11.59 4.50
C SER A 79 -29.64 -11.17 3.04
N LEU A 80 -28.59 -11.27 2.21
CA LEU A 80 -28.64 -10.93 0.79
C LEU A 80 -29.37 -12.02 -0.02
N SER A 81 -30.53 -11.70 -0.58
CA SER A 81 -31.26 -12.58 -1.50
C SER A 81 -30.70 -12.48 -2.94
N GLY A 82 -30.74 -13.59 -3.68
CA GLY A 82 -30.07 -13.72 -4.99
C GLY A 82 -30.50 -12.73 -6.08
N SER A 83 -31.69 -12.12 -5.98
CA SER A 83 -32.19 -11.10 -6.92
C SER A 83 -31.61 -9.70 -6.67
N VAL A 84 -31.11 -9.41 -5.46
CA VAL A 84 -30.48 -8.12 -5.10
C VAL A 84 -29.05 -8.03 -5.66
N LEU A 85 -28.44 -9.17 -5.99
CA LEU A 85 -27.03 -9.26 -6.35
C LEU A 85 -26.71 -8.63 -7.72
N THR A 86 -27.62 -8.68 -8.70
CA THR A 86 -27.31 -8.27 -10.08
C THR A 86 -27.09 -6.76 -10.21
N PHE A 87 -28.00 -5.94 -9.66
CA PHE A 87 -27.84 -4.48 -9.64
C PHE A 87 -26.97 -4.01 -8.46
N GLY A 88 -27.00 -4.74 -7.33
CA GLY A 88 -26.21 -4.41 -6.15
C GLY A 88 -24.70 -4.49 -6.37
N VAL A 89 -24.22 -5.40 -7.22
CA VAL A 89 -22.77 -5.55 -7.50
C VAL A 89 -22.17 -4.33 -8.19
N VAL A 90 -22.90 -3.66 -9.09
CA VAL A 90 -22.39 -2.45 -9.77
C VAL A 90 -22.17 -1.33 -8.76
N PHE A 91 -23.16 -1.08 -7.89
CA PHE A 91 -23.01 -0.12 -6.79
C PHE A 91 -21.92 -0.56 -5.81
N ALA A 92 -21.84 -1.85 -5.50
CA ALA A 92 -20.83 -2.39 -4.62
C ALA A 92 -19.40 -2.16 -5.16
N LEU A 93 -19.18 -2.38 -6.46
CA LEU A 93 -17.90 -2.05 -7.11
C LEU A 93 -17.57 -0.56 -7.00
N TYR A 94 -18.57 0.30 -7.22
CA TYR A 94 -18.38 1.74 -7.08
C TYR A 94 -17.98 2.13 -5.66
N PHE A 95 -18.72 1.69 -4.64
CA PHE A 95 -18.41 2.03 -3.25
C PHE A 95 -17.12 1.36 -2.74
N ALA A 96 -16.84 0.12 -3.16
CA ALA A 96 -15.59 -0.56 -2.86
C ALA A 96 -14.38 0.22 -3.42
N SER A 97 -14.50 0.73 -4.66
CA SER A 97 -13.43 1.48 -5.32
C SER A 97 -13.04 2.78 -4.59
N SER A 98 -13.93 3.35 -3.78
CA SER A 98 -13.64 4.55 -3.00
C SER A 98 -12.57 4.31 -1.91
N GLY A 99 -12.48 3.08 -1.38
CA GLY A 99 -11.38 2.70 -0.48
C GLY A 99 -10.03 2.79 -1.18
N VAL A 100 -9.93 2.24 -2.40
CA VAL A 100 -8.70 2.32 -3.22
C VAL A 100 -8.38 3.77 -3.58
N GLU A 101 -9.38 4.60 -3.89
CA GLU A 101 -9.17 6.01 -4.19
C GLU A 101 -8.55 6.76 -3.01
N SER A 102 -9.03 6.51 -1.79
CA SER A 102 -8.49 7.13 -0.59
C SER A 102 -7.00 6.80 -0.39
N LEU A 103 -6.62 5.54 -0.66
CA LEU A 103 -5.21 5.12 -0.64
C LEU A 103 -4.39 5.83 -1.72
N ARG A 104 -4.96 6.00 -2.93
CA ARG A 104 -4.30 6.73 -4.02
C ARG A 104 -4.05 8.18 -3.63
N ILE A 105 -5.05 8.86 -3.09
CA ILE A 105 -4.94 10.25 -2.63
C ILE A 105 -3.85 10.36 -1.57
N GLY A 106 -3.84 9.46 -0.58
CA GLY A 106 -2.84 9.50 0.48
C GLY A 106 -1.42 9.20 -0.01
N LEU A 107 -1.24 8.24 -0.91
CA LEU A 107 0.08 7.98 -1.50
C LEU A 107 0.53 9.11 -2.44
N ASN A 108 -0.37 9.67 -3.25
CA ASN A 108 -0.03 10.82 -4.08
C ASN A 108 0.44 11.99 -3.22
N ARG A 109 -0.23 12.25 -2.09
CA ARG A 109 0.23 13.24 -1.12
C ARG A 109 1.61 12.88 -0.55
N ALA A 110 1.77 11.67 -0.02
CA ALA A 110 3.01 11.24 0.63
C ALA A 110 4.23 11.23 -0.30
N TYR A 111 4.00 11.01 -1.59
CA TYR A 111 5.03 11.09 -2.63
C TYR A 111 5.15 12.48 -3.25
N ASN A 112 4.42 13.47 -2.74
CA ASN A 112 4.35 14.83 -3.25
C ASN A 112 4.07 14.90 -4.77
N LEU A 113 3.02 14.20 -5.19
CA LEU A 113 2.60 14.10 -6.58
C LEU A 113 1.22 14.70 -6.81
N SER A 114 1.08 15.37 -7.95
CA SER A 114 -0.21 15.75 -8.52
C SER A 114 -0.73 14.64 -9.43
N GLU A 115 -2.05 14.47 -9.47
CA GLU A 115 -2.70 13.45 -10.31
C GLU A 115 -3.26 14.08 -11.60
N PRO A 116 -2.61 13.92 -12.76
CA PRO A 116 -3.09 14.49 -14.02
C PRO A 116 -4.15 13.62 -14.72
N ARG A 117 -4.34 12.37 -14.28
CA ARG A 117 -5.26 11.41 -14.91
C ARG A 117 -6.72 11.81 -14.66
N SER A 118 -7.59 11.54 -15.63
CA SER A 118 -9.02 11.87 -15.52
C SER A 118 -9.70 11.03 -14.43
N ILE A 119 -10.70 11.62 -13.76
CA ILE A 119 -11.44 10.97 -12.66
C ILE A 119 -12.08 9.64 -13.12
N TRP A 120 -12.56 9.58 -14.37
CA TRP A 120 -13.13 8.37 -14.95
C TRP A 120 -12.11 7.24 -15.10
N TRP A 121 -10.88 7.57 -15.54
CA TRP A 121 -9.80 6.59 -15.66
C TRP A 121 -9.36 6.08 -14.29
N LEU A 122 -9.20 7.00 -13.33
CA LEU A 122 -8.86 6.69 -11.95
C LEU A 122 -9.89 5.77 -11.29
N ARG A 123 -11.18 6.03 -11.55
CA ARG A 123 -12.28 5.19 -11.05
C ARG A 123 -12.25 3.79 -11.67
N ALA A 124 -12.04 3.68 -12.97
CA ALA A 124 -11.92 2.37 -13.65
C ALA A 124 -10.71 1.58 -13.12
N GLU A 125 -9.58 2.24 -12.89
CA GLU A 125 -8.39 1.64 -12.29
C GLU A 125 -8.67 1.17 -10.85
N SER A 126 -9.35 1.99 -10.03
CA SER A 126 -9.74 1.63 -8.66
C SER A 126 -10.69 0.42 -8.62
N ILE A 127 -11.62 0.32 -9.58
CA ILE A 127 -12.48 -0.87 -9.74
C ILE A 127 -11.63 -2.10 -10.14
N GLY A 128 -10.63 -1.92 -11.01
CA GLY A 128 -9.69 -2.99 -11.36
C GLY A 128 -8.94 -3.54 -10.15
N TYR A 129 -8.46 -2.66 -9.26
CA TYR A 129 -7.84 -3.08 -8.00
C TYR A 129 -8.80 -3.80 -7.06
N VAL A 130 -10.07 -3.37 -6.99
CA VAL A 130 -11.12 -4.07 -6.23
C VAL A 130 -11.33 -5.49 -6.75
N ILE A 131 -11.47 -5.66 -8.06
CA ILE A 131 -11.66 -6.98 -8.68
C ILE A 131 -10.43 -7.86 -8.46
N LEU A 132 -9.22 -7.31 -8.67
CA LEU A 132 -7.97 -8.03 -8.42
C LEU A 132 -7.85 -8.47 -6.96
N GLY A 133 -8.16 -7.58 -6.01
CA GLY A 133 -8.18 -7.88 -4.58
C GLY A 133 -9.20 -8.95 -4.22
N ALA A 134 -10.40 -8.90 -4.81
CA ALA A 134 -11.43 -9.90 -4.60
C ALA A 134 -11.02 -11.28 -5.14
N ILE A 135 -10.45 -11.35 -6.35
CA ILE A 135 -9.92 -12.58 -6.93
C ILE A 135 -8.77 -13.13 -6.08
N ALA A 136 -7.84 -12.28 -5.65
CA ALA A 136 -6.74 -12.68 -4.79
C ALA A 136 -7.23 -13.24 -3.45
N LEU A 137 -8.24 -12.62 -2.85
CA LEU A 137 -8.84 -13.08 -1.59
C LEU A 137 -9.58 -14.40 -1.76
N ILE A 138 -10.33 -14.60 -2.85
CA ILE A 138 -10.98 -15.88 -3.15
C ILE A 138 -9.95 -16.97 -3.39
N ALA A 139 -8.91 -16.69 -4.19
CA ALA A 139 -7.83 -17.63 -4.44
C ALA A 139 -7.09 -18.01 -3.16
N PHE A 140 -6.83 -17.03 -2.28
CA PHE A 140 -6.23 -17.28 -0.98
C PHE A 140 -7.16 -18.11 -0.08
N SER A 141 -8.45 -17.80 -0.06
CA SER A 141 -9.46 -18.58 0.70
C SER A 141 -9.52 -20.02 0.25
N PHE A 142 -9.52 -20.24 -1.07
CA PHE A 142 -9.48 -21.58 -1.64
C PHE A 142 -8.21 -22.32 -1.22
N LEU A 143 -7.04 -21.68 -1.28
CA LEU A 143 -5.77 -22.28 -0.86
C LEU A 143 -5.77 -22.64 0.64
N VAL A 144 -6.27 -21.74 1.50
CA VAL A 144 -6.31 -21.91 2.95
C VAL A 144 -7.30 -23.01 3.37
N VAL A 145 -8.42 -23.16 2.68
CA VAL A 145 -9.43 -24.19 2.96
C VAL A 145 -9.03 -25.54 2.35
N LEU A 146 -8.49 -25.55 1.13
CA LEU A 146 -8.14 -26.78 0.42
C LEU A 146 -6.94 -27.49 1.06
N ALA A 147 -5.95 -26.75 1.55
CA ALA A 147 -4.76 -27.32 2.19
C ALA A 147 -5.09 -28.28 3.36
N PRO A 148 -5.85 -27.88 4.40
CA PRO A 148 -6.22 -28.78 5.50
C PRO A 148 -7.13 -29.93 5.03
N PHE A 149 -7.99 -29.72 4.04
CA PHE A 149 -8.82 -30.78 3.47
C PHE A 149 -7.97 -31.89 2.80
N ILE A 150 -7.02 -31.51 1.94
CA ILE A 150 -6.09 -32.45 1.28
C ILE A 150 -5.27 -33.20 2.34
N LEU A 151 -4.72 -32.48 3.32
CA LEU A 151 -3.97 -33.09 4.42
C LEU A 151 -4.81 -34.07 5.24
N ALA A 152 -6.09 -33.77 5.50
CA ALA A 152 -7.00 -34.68 6.17
C ALA A 152 -7.24 -35.97 5.37
N GLN A 153 -7.31 -35.89 4.03
CA GLN A 153 -7.42 -37.09 3.18
C GLN A 153 -6.10 -37.87 3.12
N LEU A 154 -4.95 -37.20 3.01
CA LEU A 154 -3.64 -37.87 3.00
C LEU A 154 -3.30 -38.55 4.34
N ARG A 155 -3.79 -38.03 5.47
CA ARG A 155 -3.65 -38.68 6.79
C ARG A 155 -4.20 -40.11 6.83
N LYS A 156 -5.18 -40.44 5.98
CA LYS A 156 -5.73 -41.81 5.87
C LYS A 156 -4.73 -42.80 5.26
N TYR A 157 -3.75 -42.30 4.50
CA TYR A 157 -2.76 -43.12 3.79
C TYR A 157 -1.35 -43.01 4.39
N ILE A 158 -1.06 -41.94 5.13
CA ILE A 158 0.25 -41.68 5.73
C ILE A 158 0.09 -41.35 7.23
N PRO A 159 0.25 -42.33 8.13
CA PRO A 159 0.06 -42.15 9.58
C PRO A 159 0.98 -41.10 10.22
N GLY A 160 2.14 -40.84 9.61
CA GLY A 160 3.12 -39.85 10.08
C GLY A 160 2.78 -38.39 9.76
N LEU A 161 1.64 -38.10 9.11
CA LEU A 161 1.28 -36.73 8.72
C LEU A 161 0.72 -35.87 9.87
N ALA A 162 0.37 -36.48 11.01
CA ALA A 162 -0.21 -35.79 12.16
C ALA A 162 0.74 -34.77 12.80
N GLN A 163 2.06 -35.03 12.74
CA GLN A 163 3.10 -34.15 13.29
C GLN A 163 3.33 -32.85 12.50
N PHE A 164 2.70 -32.70 11.32
CA PHE A 164 2.84 -31.49 10.48
C PHE A 164 1.71 -30.47 10.67
N GLY A 165 0.87 -30.61 11.69
CA GLY A 165 -0.20 -29.65 11.99
C GLY A 165 0.31 -28.20 12.13
N ASP A 166 1.42 -28.02 12.83
CA ASP A 166 2.05 -26.70 13.03
C ASP A 166 2.63 -26.14 11.73
N LEU A 167 3.15 -27.00 10.84
CA LEU A 167 3.67 -26.59 9.55
C LEU A 167 2.57 -25.97 8.67
N ILE A 168 1.34 -26.49 8.72
CA ILE A 168 0.20 -25.94 7.98
C ILE A 168 -0.11 -24.51 8.44
N THR A 169 -0.12 -24.30 9.76
CA THR A 169 -0.36 -22.98 10.36
C THR A 169 0.74 -22.00 9.93
N VAL A 170 2.00 -22.41 9.99
CA VAL A 170 3.14 -21.60 9.53
C VAL A 170 3.03 -21.27 8.04
N VAL A 171 2.67 -22.24 7.20
CA VAL A 171 2.46 -22.02 5.75
C VAL A 171 1.31 -21.04 5.51
N ARG A 172 0.19 -21.17 6.24
CA ARG A 172 -0.96 -20.23 6.12
C ARG A 172 -0.54 -18.79 6.39
N PHE A 173 0.09 -18.54 7.54
CA PHE A 173 0.56 -17.19 7.90
C PHE A 173 1.64 -16.68 6.94
N SER A 174 2.51 -17.56 6.45
CA SER A 174 3.53 -17.19 5.46
C SER A 174 2.91 -16.76 4.14
N VAL A 175 1.91 -17.48 3.64
CA VAL A 175 1.19 -17.11 2.42
C VAL A 175 0.41 -15.81 2.62
N ALA A 176 -0.28 -15.64 3.76
CA ALA A 176 -0.97 -14.39 4.09
C ALA A 176 0.00 -13.19 4.06
N ALA A 177 1.16 -13.34 4.69
CA ALA A 177 2.20 -12.31 4.72
C ALA A 177 2.73 -12.02 3.30
N ILE A 178 2.96 -13.03 2.48
CA ILE A 178 3.40 -12.86 1.08
C ILE A 178 2.34 -12.10 0.27
N VAL A 179 1.07 -12.48 0.38
CA VAL A 179 -0.03 -11.78 -0.30
C VAL A 179 -0.09 -10.31 0.14
N LEU A 180 0.03 -10.05 1.44
CA LEU A 180 0.06 -8.68 1.98
C LEU A 180 1.26 -7.87 1.47
N ILE A 181 2.46 -8.48 1.42
CA ILE A 181 3.67 -7.86 0.87
C ILE A 181 3.47 -7.52 -0.61
N ILE A 182 2.96 -8.46 -1.40
CA ILE A 182 2.68 -8.25 -2.83
C ILE A 182 1.67 -7.12 -3.01
N ALA A 183 0.59 -7.11 -2.23
CA ALA A 183 -0.41 -6.05 -2.28
C ALA A 183 0.19 -4.67 -1.95
N LEU A 184 1.00 -4.57 -0.88
CA LEU A 184 1.69 -3.33 -0.52
C LEU A 184 2.65 -2.86 -1.62
N VAL A 185 3.41 -3.78 -2.21
CA VAL A 185 4.34 -3.48 -3.30
C VAL A 185 3.57 -2.95 -4.52
N ILE A 186 2.51 -3.64 -4.95
CA ILE A 186 1.66 -3.22 -6.06
C ILE A 186 1.10 -1.82 -5.81
N VAL A 187 0.54 -1.60 -4.62
CA VAL A 187 -0.06 -0.32 -4.25
C VAL A 187 0.99 0.80 -4.21
N HIS A 188 2.19 0.58 -3.67
CA HIS A 188 3.23 1.62 -3.66
C HIS A 188 3.85 1.88 -5.04
N LEU A 189 3.82 0.89 -5.94
CA LEU A 189 4.47 0.96 -7.24
C LEU A 189 3.56 1.54 -8.33
N TRP A 190 2.28 1.15 -8.34
CA TRP A 190 1.36 1.38 -9.46
C TRP A 190 0.14 2.23 -9.13
N LEU A 191 -0.31 2.28 -7.87
CA LEU A 191 -1.46 3.09 -7.49
C LEU A 191 -1.19 4.61 -7.58
N PRO A 192 -0.12 5.16 -6.97
CA PRO A 192 0.19 6.58 -7.07
C PRO A 192 0.65 6.94 -8.48
N SER A 193 0.48 8.20 -8.85
CA SER A 193 0.92 8.74 -10.14
C SER A 193 2.43 8.56 -10.36
N GLY A 194 2.89 8.59 -11.60
CA GLY A 194 4.30 8.46 -11.96
C GLY A 194 4.85 7.02 -11.88
N ARG A 195 6.17 6.87 -12.08
CA ARG A 195 6.87 5.58 -12.09
C ARG A 195 7.92 5.53 -10.99
N ARG A 196 7.96 4.43 -10.26
CA ARG A 196 8.95 4.16 -9.20
C ARG A 196 9.61 2.81 -9.42
N GLY A 197 10.82 2.66 -8.92
CA GLY A 197 11.51 1.37 -8.90
C GLY A 197 11.27 0.62 -7.59
N PHE A 198 11.31 -0.71 -7.61
CA PHE A 198 11.14 -1.54 -6.41
C PHE A 198 12.06 -1.12 -5.25
N ARG A 199 13.33 -0.79 -5.54
CA ARG A 199 14.31 -0.34 -4.53
C ARG A 199 13.94 0.98 -3.86
N GLN A 200 13.14 1.83 -4.52
CA GLN A 200 12.71 3.12 -3.99
C GLN A 200 11.55 2.97 -2.99
N ILE A 201 10.73 1.93 -3.15
CA ILE A 201 9.56 1.71 -2.29
C ILE A 201 9.81 0.73 -1.14
N ALA A 202 10.81 -0.16 -1.29
CA ALA A 202 11.09 -1.23 -0.33
C ALA A 202 11.28 -0.74 1.12
N PRO A 203 12.01 0.37 1.40
CA PRO A 203 12.20 0.83 2.78
C PRO A 203 10.88 1.17 3.49
N GLY A 204 9.98 1.87 2.80
CA GLY A 204 8.66 2.23 3.30
C GLY A 204 7.75 1.02 3.46
N VAL A 205 7.75 0.09 2.50
CA VAL A 205 6.98 -1.17 2.62
C VAL A 205 7.42 -1.97 3.85
N VAL A 206 8.73 -2.11 4.07
CA VAL A 206 9.27 -2.81 5.25
C VAL A 206 8.91 -2.06 6.53
N ALA A 207 9.04 -0.73 6.56
CA ALA A 207 8.65 0.08 7.71
C ALA A 207 7.16 -0.09 8.05
N THR A 208 6.28 -0.04 7.03
CA THR A 208 4.83 -0.26 7.18
C THR A 208 4.53 -1.61 7.80
N LEU A 209 5.13 -2.69 7.28
CA LEU A 209 4.92 -4.05 7.79
C LEU A 209 5.36 -4.19 9.25
N VAL A 210 6.57 -3.72 9.59
CA VAL A 210 7.10 -3.80 10.95
C VAL A 210 6.23 -3.00 11.92
N LEU A 211 5.85 -1.78 11.55
CA LEU A 211 5.03 -0.92 12.40
C LEU A 211 3.60 -1.44 12.53
N TRP A 212 3.02 -2.07 11.50
CA TRP A 212 1.72 -2.73 11.59
C TRP A 212 1.76 -3.91 12.56
N LEU A 213 2.81 -4.75 12.53
CA LEU A 213 2.96 -5.86 13.47
C LEU A 213 3.06 -5.35 14.92
N ILE A 214 3.90 -4.35 15.16
CA ILE A 214 4.05 -3.73 16.48
C ILE A 214 2.73 -3.12 16.94
N SER A 215 2.08 -2.33 16.09
CA SER A 215 0.86 -1.60 16.45
C SER A 215 -0.32 -2.55 16.64
N GLY A 216 -0.44 -3.60 15.83
CA GLY A 216 -1.45 -4.64 16.02
C GLY A 216 -1.28 -5.37 17.36
N ALA A 217 -0.05 -5.71 17.74
CA ALA A 217 0.23 -6.33 19.03
C ALA A 217 -0.07 -5.39 20.20
N VAL A 218 0.37 -4.13 20.13
CA VAL A 218 0.12 -3.12 21.17
C VAL A 218 -1.37 -2.82 21.31
N PHE A 219 -2.05 -2.56 20.19
CA PHE A 219 -3.47 -2.24 20.18
C PHE A 219 -4.32 -3.43 20.63
N GLY A 220 -3.96 -4.65 20.22
CA GLY A 220 -4.61 -5.87 20.68
C GLY A 220 -4.51 -6.09 22.19
N ARG A 221 -3.33 -5.84 22.78
CA ARG A 221 -3.15 -5.88 24.24
C ARG A 221 -3.95 -4.80 24.96
N TYR A 222 -3.91 -3.57 24.45
CA TYR A 222 -4.71 -2.46 24.99
C TYR A 222 -6.21 -2.81 25.06
N LEU A 223 -6.75 -3.41 23.99
CA LEU A 223 -8.14 -3.85 23.95
C LEU A 223 -8.44 -4.96 24.95
N ALA A 224 -7.54 -5.94 25.09
CA ALA A 224 -7.71 -7.06 26.00
C ALA A 224 -7.67 -6.64 27.48
N GLU A 225 -6.80 -5.69 27.83
CA GLU A 225 -6.54 -5.30 29.22
C GLU A 225 -7.44 -4.15 29.70
N PHE A 226 -7.70 -3.15 28.84
CA PHE A 226 -8.33 -1.89 29.28
C PHE A 226 -9.70 -1.65 28.66
N ALA A 227 -9.87 -1.98 27.38
CA ALA A 227 -11.10 -1.63 26.66
C ALA A 227 -12.15 -2.73 26.62
N TYR A 228 -11.87 -3.95 27.13
CA TYR A 228 -12.79 -5.08 27.07
C TYR A 228 -14.18 -4.72 27.65
N GLY A 229 -14.20 -4.15 28.86
CA GLY A 229 -15.43 -3.71 29.52
C GLY A 229 -16.22 -2.66 28.74
N TYR A 230 -15.54 -1.68 28.15
CA TYR A 230 -16.16 -0.63 27.33
C TYR A 230 -16.74 -1.18 26.03
N VAL A 231 -15.99 -2.06 25.34
CA VAL A 231 -16.45 -2.73 24.11
C VAL A 231 -17.67 -3.61 24.38
N THR A 232 -17.69 -4.33 25.52
CA THR A 232 -18.87 -5.13 25.91
C THR A 232 -20.07 -4.28 26.30
N MET A 233 -19.85 -3.13 26.95
CA MET A 233 -20.93 -2.27 27.46
C MET A 233 -21.64 -1.48 26.35
N TYR A 234 -20.90 -1.00 25.35
CA TYR A 234 -21.43 -0.16 24.26
C TYR A 234 -21.72 -0.94 22.97
N ALA A 235 -21.60 -2.27 23.00
CA ALA A 235 -21.98 -3.21 21.94
C ALA A 235 -21.56 -2.75 20.51
N GLY A 236 -22.46 -2.87 19.52
CA GLY A 236 -22.15 -2.65 18.09
C GLY A 236 -21.64 -1.25 17.71
N LEU A 237 -21.84 -0.22 18.53
CA LEU A 237 -21.26 1.11 18.28
C LEU A 237 -19.76 1.13 18.61
N ALA A 238 -19.37 0.41 19.67
CA ALA A 238 -17.98 0.31 20.08
C ALA A 238 -17.14 -0.51 19.08
N SER A 239 -17.70 -1.55 18.46
CA SER A 239 -16.98 -2.36 17.47
C SER A 239 -16.59 -1.54 16.23
N ALA A 240 -17.53 -0.79 15.66
CA ALA A 240 -17.27 0.08 14.51
C ALA A 240 -16.24 1.16 14.84
N MET A 241 -16.33 1.77 16.02
CA MET A 241 -15.36 2.78 16.48
C MET A 241 -13.96 2.18 16.66
N VAL A 242 -13.86 0.99 17.26
CA VAL A 242 -12.58 0.29 17.45
C VAL A 242 -11.96 -0.08 16.10
N ALA A 243 -12.75 -0.57 15.15
CA ALA A 243 -12.29 -0.85 13.79
C ALA A 243 -11.81 0.42 13.09
N LEU A 244 -12.53 1.54 13.24
CA LEU A 244 -12.13 2.83 12.68
C LEU A 244 -10.79 3.31 13.25
N ILE A 245 -10.59 3.22 14.57
CA ILE A 245 -9.33 3.59 15.23
C ILE A 245 -8.19 2.66 14.77
N PHE A 246 -8.44 1.37 14.66
CA PHE A 246 -7.44 0.42 14.17
C PHE A 246 -7.02 0.73 12.72
N LEU A 247 -7.99 0.95 11.84
CA LEU A 247 -7.77 1.35 10.46
C LEU A 247 -7.06 2.71 10.37
N TYR A 248 -7.35 3.63 11.28
CA TYR A 248 -6.67 4.92 11.40
C TYR A 248 -5.18 4.74 11.68
N ILE A 249 -4.83 3.94 12.68
CA ILE A 249 -3.43 3.61 12.99
C ILE A 249 -2.76 2.97 11.78
N CYS A 250 -3.43 2.00 11.13
CA CYS A 250 -2.90 1.34 9.95
C CYS A 250 -2.65 2.32 8.80
N ALA A 251 -3.60 3.22 8.54
CA ALA A 251 -3.51 4.24 7.51
C ALA A 251 -2.40 5.25 7.79
N SER A 252 -2.23 5.71 9.04
CA SER A 252 -1.14 6.61 9.42
C SER A 252 0.22 5.97 9.16
N ILE A 253 0.39 4.70 9.54
CA ILE A 253 1.64 3.94 9.29
C ILE A 253 1.89 3.75 7.79
N PHE A 254 0.84 3.45 7.03
CA PHE A 254 0.92 3.28 5.58
C PHE A 254 1.38 4.57 4.87
N ILE A 255 0.78 5.71 5.20
CA ILE A 255 1.20 7.02 4.67
C ILE A 255 2.64 7.33 5.09
N TYR A 256 2.99 7.09 6.37
CA TYR A 256 4.36 7.27 6.86
C TYR A 256 5.39 6.45 6.07
N GLY A 257 5.04 5.23 5.65
CA GLY A 257 5.87 4.44 4.74
C GLY A 257 6.08 5.12 3.38
N GLY A 258 5.04 5.75 2.82
CA GLY A 258 5.13 6.59 1.62
C GLY A 258 6.07 7.78 1.80
N GLU A 259 5.94 8.50 2.91
CA GLU A 259 6.80 9.66 3.26
C GLU A 259 8.26 9.25 3.45
N LEU A 260 8.50 8.10 4.07
CA LEU A 260 9.85 7.57 4.22
C LEU A 260 10.51 7.33 2.86
N ASN A 261 9.75 6.77 1.91
CA ASN A 261 10.21 6.55 0.55
C ASN A 261 10.45 7.88 -0.19
N SER A 262 9.57 8.87 -0.04
CA SER A 262 9.69 10.18 -0.70
C SER A 262 10.96 10.92 -0.23
N VAL A 263 11.18 10.99 1.07
CA VAL A 263 12.36 11.62 1.69
C VAL A 263 13.66 10.92 1.26
N LEU A 264 13.66 9.58 1.20
CA LEU A 264 14.81 8.82 0.72
C LEU A 264 15.13 9.11 -0.74
N ALA A 265 14.10 9.15 -1.60
CA ALA A 265 14.27 9.45 -3.01
C ALA A 265 14.83 10.87 -3.22
N MET A 266 14.31 11.87 -2.49
CA MET A 266 14.80 13.25 -2.54
C MET A 266 16.28 13.34 -2.13
N ARG A 267 16.67 12.67 -1.04
CA ARG A 267 18.07 12.65 -0.56
C ARG A 267 19.00 11.97 -1.56
N ALA A 268 18.56 10.88 -2.20
CA ALA A 268 19.34 10.21 -3.24
C ALA A 268 19.59 11.14 -4.44
N GLN A 269 18.57 11.85 -4.90
CA GLN A 269 18.69 12.83 -5.99
C GLN A 269 19.60 14.01 -5.63
N GLN A 270 19.52 14.53 -4.39
CA GLN A 270 20.41 15.61 -3.93
C GLN A 270 21.87 15.17 -3.90
N ARG A 271 22.16 13.95 -3.44
CA ARG A 271 23.52 13.37 -3.44
C ARG A 271 24.06 13.22 -4.85
N GLU A 272 23.23 12.77 -5.79
CA GLU A 272 23.61 12.65 -7.20
C GLU A 272 23.92 14.02 -7.83
N LYS A 273 23.05 15.02 -7.62
CA LYS A 273 23.29 16.40 -8.08
C LYS A 273 24.59 16.97 -7.50
N ALA A 274 24.86 16.78 -6.20
CA ALA A 274 26.10 17.20 -5.57
C ALA A 274 27.34 16.49 -6.14
N ARG A 275 27.24 15.19 -6.45
CA ARG A 275 28.31 14.42 -7.08
C ARG A 275 28.62 14.90 -8.50
N LEU A 276 27.59 15.22 -9.29
CA LEU A 276 27.75 15.77 -10.64
C LEU A 276 28.35 17.19 -10.61
N ALA A 277 27.91 18.03 -9.67
CA ALA A 277 28.46 19.37 -9.47
C ALA A 277 29.95 19.35 -9.09
N ARG A 278 30.39 18.35 -8.31
CA ARG A 278 31.82 18.15 -7.98
C ARG A 278 32.67 17.61 -9.13
N ARG A 279 32.09 17.00 -10.16
CA ARG A 279 32.81 16.50 -11.34
C ARG A 279 33.07 17.58 -12.39
N LYS A 280 32.15 18.54 -12.56
CA LYS A 280 32.26 19.64 -13.54
C LYS A 280 33.47 20.60 -13.42
N PRO A 281 34.13 20.82 -12.25
CA PRO A 281 35.29 21.71 -12.18
C PRO A 281 36.58 21.09 -12.74
N ALA A 282 36.66 19.76 -12.85
CA ALA A 282 37.89 19.07 -13.27
C ALA A 282 38.12 19.13 -14.79
N ASP A 283 37.06 19.14 -15.61
CA ASP A 283 37.17 19.21 -17.08
C ASP A 283 37.33 20.63 -17.62
N ALA A 284 36.90 21.65 -16.88
CA ALA A 284 36.97 23.05 -17.33
C ALA A 284 38.40 23.64 -17.28
N GLY A 285 39.34 23.00 -16.57
CA GLY A 285 40.74 23.44 -16.45
C GLY A 285 41.68 22.93 -17.55
N ALA A 286 41.26 21.98 -18.39
CA ALA A 286 42.13 21.32 -19.36
C ALA A 286 42.17 21.98 -20.76
N HIS A 287 41.43 23.06 -20.97
CA HIS A 287 41.43 23.81 -22.24
C HIS A 287 41.85 25.26 -22.03
N VAL A 288 43.11 25.46 -21.65
CA VAL A 288 43.80 26.74 -21.83
C VAL A 288 44.24 26.81 -23.29
N PRO A 289 43.66 27.68 -24.14
CA PRO A 289 44.20 27.87 -25.48
C PRO A 289 45.58 28.52 -25.31
N ARG A 290 46.64 27.81 -25.71
CA ARG A 290 48.00 28.36 -25.76
C ARG A 290 47.97 29.66 -26.57
N ARG A 291 48.02 30.80 -25.87
CA ARG A 291 48.21 32.12 -26.49
C ARG A 291 49.44 32.05 -27.39
N ARG A 292 49.23 32.04 -28.71
CA ARG A 292 50.30 32.27 -29.70
C ARG A 292 50.94 33.62 -29.35
N ARG A 293 52.22 33.57 -28.95
CA ARG A 293 53.07 34.74 -28.76
C ARG A 293 53.01 35.60 -30.04
N ARG A 294 52.43 36.80 -29.93
CA ARG A 294 52.60 37.87 -30.92
C ARG A 294 54.10 38.16 -31.06
N ARG A 295 54.68 37.81 -32.21
CA ARG A 295 55.94 38.41 -32.68
C ARG A 295 55.66 39.86 -33.02
N LYS A 296 56.34 40.80 -32.36
CA LYS A 296 56.38 42.21 -32.76
C LYS A 296 57.14 42.31 -34.10
N PRO A 297 56.65 43.07 -35.09
CA PRO A 297 57.45 43.44 -36.25
C PRO A 297 58.52 44.45 -35.83
N GLN A 298 59.73 44.21 -36.31
CA GLN A 298 60.91 45.05 -36.16
C GLN A 298 60.74 46.26 -37.09
N THR A 299 60.86 47.46 -36.53
CA THR A 299 60.85 48.73 -37.25
C THR A 299 62.16 48.90 -38.01
N ASP A 300 62.11 48.92 -39.34
CA ASP A 300 63.16 49.50 -40.17
C ASP A 300 62.70 50.88 -40.69
N ARG A 301 63.53 51.88 -40.37
CA ARG A 301 63.51 53.21 -40.98
C ARG A 301 64.18 53.12 -42.35
N ALA A 302 63.60 53.74 -43.37
CA ALA A 302 64.33 54.63 -44.29
C ALA A 302 63.40 55.20 -45.39
N THR A 303 63.41 56.53 -45.47
CA THR A 303 63.45 57.37 -46.70
C THR A 303 62.24 57.35 -47.65
N GLU A 304 61.82 58.42 -48.31
CA GLU A 304 62.08 59.86 -48.34
C GLU A 304 61.14 60.38 -49.47
N LYS A 305 60.84 61.69 -49.47
CA LYS A 305 60.34 62.49 -50.62
C LYS A 305 58.82 62.69 -50.78
N THR A 306 58.40 63.87 -50.32
CA THR A 306 57.35 64.77 -50.82
C THR A 306 57.71 65.38 -52.20
N PRO A 307 56.92 66.30 -52.80
CA PRO A 307 55.62 66.17 -53.49
C PRO A 307 55.81 66.72 -54.96
N PRO A 308 54.93 67.45 -55.70
CA PRO A 308 53.70 68.20 -55.40
C PRO A 308 52.38 67.48 -55.75
#